data_AF-A0A267MNT8-F1
#
_entry.id   AF-A0A267MNT8-F1
#
_cell.length_a   1.000
_cell.length_b   1.000
_cell.length_c   1.000
_cell.angle_alpha   90.00
_cell.angle_beta   90.00
_cell.angle_gamma   90.00
#
_symmetry.space_group_name_H-M   'P 1'
#
loop_
_entity.id
_entity.type
_entity.pdbx_description
1 polymer ?
#
loop_
_entity_poly.entity_id
_entity_poly.type
_entity_poly.pdbx_seq_one_letter_code
_entity_poly.pdbx_strand_id
1 'polypeptide(L)'
;MNGFKFKYENIIQIKERMEEAAKGKLAGAQKELDIQKNKLNSLVDEKNNCIGTISNSVKEGTNVIFLQQYNSYMNNLSTNIEKKEKDIQVCKGIVNEKREELVKAVKERKIMEKFKEKEREKFVEWEKRQEVLLVDELVTYKNFKSN
;
A
#
# COMPACT_ATOMS: atom_id res chain seq x y z
N MET A 1 -1.69 -37.01 -20.65
CA MET A 1 -0.82 -36.01 -19.98
C MET A 1 -1.63 -35.31 -18.90
N ASN A 2 -1.35 -35.62 -17.63
CA ASN A 2 -1.96 -34.88 -16.52
C ASN A 2 -1.20 -33.57 -16.36
N GLY A 3 -1.83 -32.42 -16.62
CA GLY A 3 -1.20 -31.12 -16.41
C GLY A 3 -0.80 -30.91 -14.95
N PHE A 4 0.30 -30.18 -14.72
CA PHE A 4 0.79 -29.83 -13.38
C PHE A 4 -0.31 -29.18 -12.53
N LYS A 5 -0.60 -29.78 -11.37
CA LYS A 5 -1.53 -29.23 -10.38
C LYS A 5 -0.79 -28.88 -9.11
N PHE A 6 -0.67 -27.59 -8.82
CA PHE A 6 -0.06 -27.14 -7.58
C PHE A 6 -1.04 -27.29 -6.42
N LYS A 7 -0.64 -28.02 -5.38
CA LYS A 7 -1.48 -28.33 -4.21
C LYS A 7 -1.98 -27.08 -3.46
N TYR A 8 -1.23 -25.98 -3.52
CA TYR A 8 -1.51 -24.77 -2.75
C TYR A 8 -1.97 -23.58 -3.61
N GLU A 9 -2.58 -23.85 -4.76
CA GLU A 9 -3.10 -22.79 -5.65
C GLU A 9 -4.09 -21.86 -4.94
N ASN A 10 -5.00 -22.43 -4.14
CA ASN A 10 -5.96 -21.66 -3.34
C ASN A 10 -5.26 -20.74 -2.32
N ILE A 11 -4.11 -21.15 -1.78
CA ILE A 11 -3.35 -20.32 -0.82
C ILE A 11 -2.74 -19.12 -1.56
N ILE A 12 -2.22 -19.31 -2.77
CA ILE A 12 -1.70 -18.20 -3.59
C ILE A 12 -2.81 -17.18 -3.86
N GLN A 13 -3.99 -17.63 -4.28
CA GLN A 13 -5.13 -16.74 -4.52
C GLN A 13 -5.57 -15.97 -3.26
N ILE A 14 -5.55 -16.62 -2.09
CA ILE A 14 -5.82 -15.93 -0.82
C ILE A 14 -4.76 -14.85 -0.56
N LYS A 15 -3.47 -15.16 -0.77
CA LYS A 15 -2.38 -14.19 -0.59
C LYS A 15 -2.45 -13.01 -1.56
N GLU A 16 -2.85 -13.24 -2.81
CA GLU A 16 -3.13 -12.16 -3.78
C GLU A 16 -4.25 -11.24 -3.30
N ARG A 17 -5.37 -11.80 -2.83
CA ARG A 17 -6.47 -11.00 -2.27
C ARG A 17 -6.06 -10.22 -1.03
N MET A 18 -5.22 -10.81 -0.17
CA MET A 18 -4.67 -10.12 1.00
C MET A 18 -3.75 -8.95 0.60
N GLU A 19 -2.91 -9.14 -0.42
CA GLU A 19 -2.09 -8.05 -0.98
C GLU A 19 -2.97 -6.92 -1.52
N GLU A 20 -4.01 -7.25 -2.29
CA GLU A 20 -4.91 -6.25 -2.87
C GLU A 20 -5.68 -5.48 -1.78
N ALA A 21 -6.16 -6.18 -0.76
CA ALA A 21 -6.78 -5.55 0.40
C ALA A 21 -5.81 -4.60 1.13
N ALA A 22 -4.53 -4.99 1.27
CA ALA A 22 -3.51 -4.13 1.87
C ALA A 22 -3.22 -2.88 1.03
N LYS A 23 -3.19 -3.00 -0.30
CA LYS A 23 -3.10 -1.83 -1.22
C LYS A 23 -4.27 -0.88 -1.02
N GLY A 24 -5.50 -1.41 -0.96
CA GLY A 24 -6.69 -0.62 -0.72
C GLY A 24 -6.63 0.15 0.61
N LYS A 25 -6.19 -0.51 1.69
CA LYS A 25 -5.99 0.13 3.00
C LYS A 25 -4.95 1.26 2.95
N LEU A 26 -3.81 1.03 2.29
CA LEU A 26 -2.77 2.04 2.13
C LEU A 26 -3.28 3.25 1.33
N ALA A 27 -4.00 3.00 0.23
CA ALA A 27 -4.60 4.06 -0.58
C ALA A 27 -5.61 4.89 0.23
N GLY A 28 -6.45 4.23 1.04
CA GLY A 28 -7.38 4.91 1.95
C GLY A 28 -6.66 5.78 2.99
N ALA A 29 -5.61 5.25 3.62
CA ALA A 29 -4.81 6.00 4.60
C ALA A 29 -4.10 7.21 3.95
N GLN A 30 -3.58 7.05 2.74
CA GLN A 30 -2.93 8.15 2.00
C GLN A 30 -3.94 9.25 1.65
N LYS A 31 -5.13 8.88 1.19
CA LYS A 31 -6.22 9.82 0.91
C LYS A 31 -6.61 10.63 2.15
N GLU A 32 -6.72 9.97 3.31
CA GLU A 32 -7.04 10.67 4.55
C GLU A 32 -5.93 11.64 4.96
N LEU A 33 -4.65 11.24 4.84
CA LEU A 33 -3.52 12.12 5.08
C LEU A 33 -3.56 13.36 4.18
N ASP A 34 -3.90 13.20 2.90
CA ASP A 34 -3.97 14.31 1.96
C ASP A 34 -5.16 15.24 2.27
N ILE A 35 -6.30 14.71 2.70
CA ILE A 35 -7.43 15.50 3.20
C ILE A 35 -7.01 16.36 4.41
N GLN A 36 -6.29 15.79 5.38
CA GLN A 36 -5.85 16.55 6.56
C GLN A 36 -4.83 17.64 6.20
N LYS A 37 -3.90 17.35 5.28
CA LYS A 37 -2.96 18.36 4.76
C LYS A 37 -3.68 19.51 4.06
N ASN A 38 -4.68 19.21 3.23
CA ASN A 38 -5.46 20.25 2.55
C ASN A 38 -6.19 21.15 3.56
N LYS A 39 -6.78 20.56 4.61
CA LYS A 39 -7.42 21.33 5.70
C LYS A 39 -6.42 22.22 6.44
N LEU A 40 -5.21 21.72 6.70
CA LEU A 40 -4.14 22.52 7.31
C LEU A 40 -3.77 23.70 6.41
N ASN A 41 -3.59 23.48 5.11
CA ASN A 41 -3.28 24.55 4.17
C ASN A 41 -4.38 25.63 4.18
N SER A 42 -5.66 25.24 4.17
CA SER A 42 -6.76 26.19 4.26
C SER A 42 -6.72 27.03 5.55
N LEU A 43 -6.38 26.43 6.70
CA LEU A 43 -6.25 27.17 7.97
C LEU A 43 -5.06 28.14 7.95
N VAL A 44 -3.95 27.75 7.31
CA VAL A 44 -2.77 28.61 7.17
C VAL A 44 -3.09 29.78 6.23
N ASP A 45 -3.78 29.53 5.12
CA ASP A 45 -4.21 30.56 4.18
C ASP A 45 -5.19 31.54 4.85
N GLU A 46 -6.15 31.02 5.61
CA GLU A 46 -7.08 31.83 6.42
C GLU A 46 -6.31 32.73 7.39
N LYS A 47 -5.33 32.17 8.12
CA LYS A 47 -4.46 32.94 9.03
C LYS A 47 -3.68 34.03 8.29
N ASN A 48 -3.15 33.76 7.10
CA ASN A 48 -2.39 34.73 6.32
C ASN A 48 -3.28 35.87 5.78
N ASN A 49 -4.45 35.54 5.25
CA ASN A 49 -5.46 36.53 4.84
C ASN A 49 -5.85 37.41 6.02
N CYS A 50 -5.91 36.80 7.19
CA CYS A 50 -6.25 37.51 8.40
C CYS A 50 -5.19 38.56 8.78
N ILE A 51 -3.91 38.17 8.78
CA ILE A 51 -2.78 39.09 8.99
C ILE A 51 -2.81 40.26 7.99
N GLY A 52 -3.07 39.97 6.71
CA GLY A 52 -3.17 40.99 5.67
C GLY A 52 -4.29 42.00 5.93
N THR A 53 -5.46 41.51 6.38
CA THR A 53 -6.61 42.35 6.71
C THR A 53 -6.29 43.31 7.87
N ILE A 54 -5.68 42.82 8.96
CA ILE A 54 -5.25 43.68 10.07
C ILE A 54 -4.28 44.76 9.59
N SER A 55 -3.27 44.36 8.80
CA SER A 55 -2.23 45.29 8.35
C SER A 55 -2.81 46.48 7.60
N ASN A 56 -3.87 46.25 6.81
CA ASN A 56 -4.59 47.31 6.11
C ASN A 56 -5.44 48.15 7.08
N SER A 57 -6.24 47.51 7.96
CA SER A 57 -7.08 48.24 8.92
C SER A 57 -6.29 49.10 9.90
N VAL A 58 -5.07 48.69 10.29
CA VAL A 58 -4.18 49.48 11.14
C VAL A 58 -3.69 50.74 10.42
N LYS A 59 -3.41 50.66 9.11
CA LYS A 59 -2.98 51.83 8.31
C LYS A 59 -4.09 52.86 8.14
N GLU A 60 -5.34 52.42 8.07
CA GLU A 60 -6.53 53.27 7.90
C GLU A 60 -7.04 53.87 9.22
N GLY A 61 -6.51 53.41 10.36
CA GLY A 61 -6.98 53.78 11.69
C GLY A 61 -8.10 52.85 12.17
N THR A 62 -7.87 52.11 13.26
CA THR A 62 -8.82 51.13 13.80
C THR A 62 -8.95 51.23 15.32
N ASN A 63 -10.04 50.68 15.86
CA ASN A 63 -10.33 50.69 17.29
C ASN A 63 -9.62 49.50 17.99
N VAL A 64 -9.14 49.73 19.21
CA VAL A 64 -8.50 48.73 20.10
C VAL A 64 -9.36 47.47 20.28
N ILE A 65 -10.69 47.60 20.37
CA ILE A 65 -11.61 46.45 20.54
C ILE A 65 -11.50 45.50 19.34
N PHE A 66 -11.43 46.04 18.13
CA PHE A 66 -11.27 45.25 16.91
C PHE A 66 -9.95 44.48 16.92
N LEU A 67 -8.85 45.15 17.31
CA LEU A 67 -7.53 44.50 17.43
C LEU A 67 -7.50 43.37 18.46
N GLN A 68 -8.20 43.52 19.59
CA GLN A 68 -8.29 42.48 20.62
C GLN A 68 -9.08 41.25 20.16
N GLN A 69 -10.22 41.46 19.51
CA GLN A 69 -11.01 40.37 18.92
C GLN A 69 -10.20 39.59 17.89
N TYR A 70 -9.46 40.34 17.07
CA TYR A 70 -8.62 39.77 16.03
C TYR A 70 -7.48 38.92 16.59
N ASN A 71 -6.79 39.44 17.60
CA ASN A 71 -5.70 38.73 18.25
C ASN A 71 -6.21 37.41 18.88
N SER A 72 -7.37 37.45 19.54
CA SER A 72 -8.03 36.24 20.06
C SER A 72 -8.31 35.22 18.97
N TYR A 73 -8.84 35.66 17.83
CA TYR A 73 -9.12 34.79 16.69
C TYR A 73 -7.85 34.20 16.06
N MET A 74 -6.78 34.99 15.91
CA MET A 74 -5.48 34.54 15.42
C MET A 74 -4.83 33.49 16.35
N ASN A 75 -5.00 33.64 17.66
CA ASN A 75 -4.55 32.65 18.64
C ASN A 75 -5.33 31.34 18.52
N ASN A 76 -6.65 31.42 18.30
CA ASN A 76 -7.48 30.25 18.03
C ASN A 76 -7.06 29.54 16.74
N LEU A 77 -6.83 30.27 15.64
CA LEU A 77 -6.33 29.71 14.39
C LEU A 77 -4.98 29.01 14.58
N SER A 78 -4.05 29.64 15.29
CA SER A 78 -2.74 29.06 15.59
C SER A 78 -2.85 27.77 16.40
N THR A 79 -3.72 27.75 17.42
CA THR A 79 -4.00 26.55 18.21
C THR A 79 -4.61 25.43 17.36
N ASN A 80 -5.49 25.77 16.43
CA ASN A 80 -6.12 24.79 15.52
C ASN A 80 -5.12 24.24 14.51
N ILE A 81 -4.21 25.07 13.99
CA ILE A 81 -3.10 24.67 13.13
C ILE A 81 -2.21 23.65 13.86
N GLU A 82 -1.77 23.95 15.08
CA GLU A 82 -0.92 23.05 15.87
C GLU A 82 -1.60 21.70 16.14
N LYS A 83 -2.92 21.71 16.43
CA LYS A 83 -3.70 20.47 16.58
C LYS A 83 -3.74 19.68 15.27
N LYS A 84 -3.98 20.35 14.15
CA LYS A 84 -4.01 19.70 12.82
C LYS A 84 -2.67 19.14 12.40
N GLU A 85 -1.57 19.80 12.73
CA GLU A 85 -0.23 19.28 12.51
C GLU A 85 0.01 17.98 13.29
N LYS A 86 -0.43 17.91 14.54
CA LYS A 86 -0.37 16.67 15.35
C LYS A 86 -1.22 15.56 14.72
N ASP A 87 -2.45 15.85 14.30
CA ASP A 87 -3.31 14.89 13.59
C ASP A 87 -2.62 14.35 12.33
N ILE A 88 -1.96 15.21 11.56
CA ILE A 88 -1.20 14.83 10.36
C ILE A 88 -0.04 13.89 10.72
N GLN A 89 0.65 14.09 11.84
CA GLN A 89 1.69 13.15 12.28
C GLN A 89 1.12 11.77 12.61
N VAL A 90 -0.06 11.71 13.24
CA VAL A 90 -0.77 10.45 13.48
C VAL A 90 -1.14 9.78 12.15
N CYS A 91 -1.71 10.52 11.20
CA CYS A 91 -2.03 10.00 9.87
C CYS A 91 -0.80 9.47 9.12
N LYS A 92 0.35 10.17 9.20
CA LYS A 92 1.62 9.69 8.63
C LYS A 92 2.06 8.37 9.26
N GLY A 93 1.90 8.22 10.58
CA GLY A 93 2.15 6.97 11.28
C GLY A 93 1.30 5.82 10.73
N ILE A 94 0.00 6.05 10.57
CA ILE A 94 -0.94 5.06 10.00
C ILE A 94 -0.56 4.69 8.56
N VAL A 95 -0.20 5.66 7.73
CA VAL A 95 0.26 5.39 6.35
C VAL A 95 1.50 4.48 6.34
N ASN A 96 2.46 4.74 7.23
CA ASN A 96 3.65 3.90 7.35
C ASN A 96 3.29 2.47 7.81
N GLU A 97 2.42 2.32 8.81
CA GLU A 97 1.93 1.02 9.26
C GLU A 97 1.29 0.24 8.11
N LYS A 98 0.39 0.86 7.33
CA LYS A 98 -0.27 0.21 6.18
C LYS A 98 0.70 -0.10 5.05
N ARG A 99 1.75 0.70 4.89
CA ARG A 99 2.84 0.41 3.94
C ARG A 99 3.61 -0.83 4.37
N GLU A 100 3.93 -0.99 5.65
CA GLU A 100 4.58 -2.19 6.18
C GLU A 100 3.71 -3.44 6.05
N GLU A 101 2.39 -3.34 6.31
CA GLU A 101 1.44 -4.43 6.07
C GLU A 101 1.48 -4.88 4.60
N LEU A 102 1.46 -3.94 3.65
CA LEU A 102 1.55 -4.26 2.23
C LEU A 102 2.87 -4.94 1.87
N VAL A 103 4.01 -4.45 2.38
CA VAL A 103 5.31 -5.07 2.15
C VAL A 103 5.33 -6.53 2.63
N LYS A 104 4.76 -6.81 3.81
CA LYS A 104 4.64 -8.17 4.34
C LYS A 104 3.76 -9.04 3.44
N ALA A 105 2.58 -8.55 3.03
CA ALA A 105 1.67 -9.29 2.15
C ALA A 105 2.31 -9.63 0.79
N VAL A 106 3.00 -8.67 0.16
CA VAL A 106 3.75 -8.88 -1.10
C VAL A 106 4.83 -9.94 -0.92
N LYS A 107 5.58 -9.89 0.20
CA LYS A 107 6.65 -10.84 0.48
C LYS A 107 6.09 -12.26 0.61
N GLU A 108 4.99 -12.43 1.34
CA GLU A 108 4.34 -13.73 1.52
C GLU A 108 3.82 -14.31 0.20
N ARG A 109 3.17 -13.50 -0.65
CA ARG A 109 2.74 -13.94 -1.98
C ARG A 109 3.94 -14.42 -2.81
N LYS A 110 5.01 -13.61 -2.88
CA LYS A 110 6.22 -13.94 -3.64
C LYS A 110 6.90 -15.23 -3.15
N ILE A 111 6.86 -15.51 -1.85
CA ILE A 111 7.38 -16.77 -1.29
C ILE A 111 6.58 -17.96 -1.85
N MET A 112 5.25 -17.86 -1.87
CA MET A 112 4.38 -18.92 -2.38
C MET A 112 4.54 -19.13 -3.89
N GLU A 113 4.71 -18.05 -4.66
CA GLU A 113 4.99 -18.14 -6.09
C GLU A 113 6.30 -18.84 -6.38
N LYS A 114 7.38 -18.46 -5.68
CA LYS A 114 8.68 -19.14 -5.80
C LYS A 114 8.60 -20.61 -5.41
N PHE A 115 7.75 -20.95 -4.42
CA PHE A 115 7.55 -22.34 -4.04
C PHE A 115 6.82 -23.13 -5.15
N LYS A 116 5.78 -22.54 -5.75
CA LYS A 116 5.08 -23.12 -6.91
C LYS A 116 6.01 -23.33 -8.11
N GLU A 117 6.88 -22.35 -8.39
CA GLU A 117 7.88 -22.44 -9.45
C GLU A 117 8.81 -23.64 -9.25
N LYS A 118 9.37 -23.80 -8.05
CA LYS A 118 10.23 -24.96 -7.71
C LYS A 118 9.51 -26.30 -7.82
N GLU A 119 8.25 -26.39 -7.39
CA GLU A 119 7.48 -27.63 -7.54
C GLU A 119 7.17 -27.93 -9.01
N ARG A 120 6.97 -26.89 -9.83
CA ARG A 120 6.80 -27.05 -11.28
C ARG A 120 8.07 -27.56 -11.94
N GLU A 121 9.23 -27.04 -11.57
CA GLU A 121 10.53 -27.51 -12.07
C GLU A 121 10.73 -29.00 -11.78
N LYS A 122 10.46 -29.44 -10.55
CA LYS A 122 10.53 -30.85 -10.16
C LYS A 122 9.56 -31.73 -10.95
N PHE A 123 8.34 -31.24 -11.19
CA PHE A 123 7.35 -31.98 -11.98
C PHE A 123 7.83 -32.16 -13.43
N VAL A 124 8.35 -31.11 -14.05
CA VAL A 124 8.91 -31.18 -15.42
C VAL A 124 10.10 -32.14 -15.48
N GLU A 125 10.98 -32.13 -14.47
CA GLU A 125 12.09 -33.09 -14.40
C GLU A 125 11.59 -34.53 -14.25
N TRP A 126 10.56 -34.75 -13.43
CA TRP A 126 9.93 -36.05 -13.27
C TRP A 126 9.29 -36.54 -14.58
N GLU A 127 8.54 -35.69 -15.29
CA GLU A 127 7.95 -36.04 -16.60
C GLU A 127 9.02 -36.47 -17.60
N LYS A 128 10.11 -35.71 -17.71
CA LYS A 128 11.25 -36.08 -18.58
C LYS A 128 11.83 -37.45 -18.24
N ARG A 129 11.98 -37.77 -16.95
CA ARG A 129 12.46 -39.10 -16.53
C ARG A 129 11.48 -40.20 -16.91
N GLN A 130 10.17 -39.97 -16.78
CA GLN A 130 9.16 -40.94 -17.18
C GLN A 130 9.14 -41.15 -18.70
N GLU A 131 9.33 -40.09 -19.49
CA GLU A 131 9.45 -40.20 -20.95
C GLU A 131 10.65 -41.05 -21.37
N VAL A 132 11.82 -40.84 -20.74
CA VAL A 132 13.02 -41.65 -21.02
C VAL A 132 12.78 -43.12 -20.70
N LEU A 133 12.20 -43.44 -19.54
CA LEU A 133 11.88 -44.82 -19.15
C LEU A 133 10.92 -45.49 -20.15
N LEU A 134 9.89 -44.78 -20.58
CA LEU A 134 8.94 -45.28 -21.57
C LEU A 134 9.62 -45.57 -22.92
N VAL A 135 10.53 -44.71 -23.37
CA VAL A 135 11.30 -44.91 -24.61
C VAL A 135 12.17 -46.17 -24.50
N ASP A 136 12.88 -46.35 -23.38
CA ASP A 136 13.73 -47.53 -23.15
C ASP A 136 12.91 -48.83 -23.12
N GLU A 137 11.73 -48.82 -22.49
CA GLU A 137 10.79 -49.95 -22.50
C GLU A 137 10.32 -50.30 -23.92
N LEU A 138 9.97 -49.29 -24.73
CA LEU A 138 9.55 -49.49 -26.12
C LEU A 138 10.66 -50.06 -27.00
N VAL A 139 11.90 -49.57 -26.84
CA VAL A 139 13.08 -50.09 -27.56
C VAL A 139 13.33 -51.55 -27.18
N THR A 140 13.28 -51.85 -25.89
CA THR A 140 13.45 -53.21 -25.37
C THR A 140 12.37 -54.15 -25.93
N TYR A 141 11.10 -53.75 -25.86
CA TYR A 141 9.99 -54.53 -26.42
C TYR A 141 10.13 -54.80 -27.93
N LYS A 142 10.55 -53.79 -28.70
CA LYS A 142 10.77 -53.94 -30.15
C LYS A 142 11.92 -54.90 -30.47
N ASN A 143 13.00 -54.87 -29.69
CA ASN A 143 14.13 -55.77 -29.85
C ASN A 143 13.76 -57.22 -29.51
N PHE A 144 12.93 -57.46 -28.49
CA PHE A 144 12.43 -58.79 -28.17
C PHE A 144 11.49 -59.39 -29.22
N LYS A 145 10.80 -58.55 -30.01
CA LYS A 145 9.86 -59.00 -31.06
C LYS A 145 10.52 -59.21 -32.43
N SER A 146 11.78 -58.80 -32.59
CA SER A 146 12.54 -58.90 -33.85
C SER A 146 13.56 -60.05 -33.85
N ASN A 147 13.61 -60.86 -32.78
CA ASN A 147 14.26 -62.17 -32.70
C ASN A 147 13.18 -63.26 -32.72
#